data_AF-A0A194VSX5-F1
#
_entry.id   AF-A0A194VSX5-F1
#
_cell.length_a   1.000
_cell.length_b   1.000
_cell.length_c   1.000
_cell.angle_alpha   90.00
_cell.angle_beta   90.00
_cell.angle_gamma   90.00
#
_symmetry.space_group_name_H-M   'P 1'
#
loop_
_entity.id
_entity.type
_entity.pdbx_description
1 polymer ?
#
loop_
_entity_poly.entity_id
_entity_poly.type
_entity_poly.pdbx_seq_one_letter_code
_entity_poly.pdbx_strand_id
1 'polypeptide(L)'
;MDQPQTSMTPADGSDGLKATASPPKRRHPTHRARAPLQHRRQQQQQQQQQQQPRRPISSLTTQPIPHATMTIDAIVTDPALRSFLQTSQHAREQALGLADRLADAAPLRLTPDQRIELSKEQKLLNTNLSHLRGLHRAACLGARDTKTQTAEARQEVDVLHLQLQNLYYEQRHLQGEIAACESFDHEYQKLPLVPVEEFLAKHHEYAGSDENALMIARIEDERAEREGLEQQRQELLKRKQKLIAENKKRREDLANLDNDLEKFIDAAKPIQKTFEKVV
;
A
#
# COMPACT_ATOMS: atom_id res chain seq x y z
N MET A 1 -84.50 38.11 21.09
CA MET A 1 -83.03 38.12 20.91
C MET A 1 -82.46 37.20 21.97
N ASP A 2 -81.77 36.12 21.67
CA ASP A 2 -81.36 35.57 20.38
C ASP A 2 -81.16 34.06 20.54
N GLN A 3 -81.06 33.42 19.39
CA GLN A 3 -81.05 31.99 19.09
C GLN A 3 -79.86 31.15 19.67
N PRO A 4 -79.88 29.81 19.45
CA PRO A 4 -79.26 28.74 20.25
C PRO A 4 -77.94 28.23 19.64
N GLN A 5 -77.32 27.16 20.20
CA GLN A 5 -76.54 26.22 19.40
C GLN A 5 -76.73 24.75 19.78
N THR A 6 -76.94 23.98 18.72
CA THR A 6 -77.36 22.60 18.57
C THR A 6 -76.18 21.67 18.33
N SER A 7 -76.39 20.41 18.73
CA SER A 7 -75.56 19.21 18.52
C SER A 7 -75.74 18.56 17.14
N MET A 8 -74.72 17.81 16.69
CA MET A 8 -74.69 16.73 15.66
C MET A 8 -74.99 17.18 14.21
N THR A 9 -74.31 16.77 13.14
CA THR A 9 -73.60 15.52 12.73
C THR A 9 -72.79 15.83 11.45
N PRO A 10 -71.92 14.92 10.94
CA PRO A 10 -70.90 15.21 9.92
C PRO A 10 -71.36 14.93 8.48
N ALA A 11 -70.70 15.58 7.51
CA ALA A 11 -70.78 15.25 6.09
C ALA A 11 -69.42 15.41 5.39
N ASP A 12 -69.04 14.33 4.70
CA ASP A 12 -68.21 14.16 3.49
C ASP A 12 -67.22 15.23 2.99
N GLY A 13 -66.05 14.74 2.55
CA GLY A 13 -65.18 15.49 1.63
C GLY A 13 -63.73 15.02 1.57
N SER A 14 -63.49 13.98 0.78
CA SER A 14 -62.25 13.61 0.05
C SER A 14 -61.09 14.62 0.02
N ASP A 15 -59.89 14.17 0.41
CA ASP A 15 -58.70 14.06 -0.46
C ASP A 15 -57.44 13.81 0.38
N GLY A 16 -56.70 12.74 0.08
CA GLY A 16 -55.54 12.35 0.90
C GLY A 16 -54.79 11.11 0.41
N LEU A 17 -54.14 11.26 -0.73
CA LEU A 17 -53.08 10.45 -1.35
C LEU A 17 -52.36 9.44 -0.41
N LYS A 18 -52.54 8.15 -0.69
CA LYS A 18 -51.69 7.05 -0.20
C LYS A 18 -50.36 7.03 -0.96
N ALA A 19 -49.27 7.48 -0.31
CA ALA A 19 -47.92 7.22 -0.78
C ALA A 19 -47.45 5.84 -0.27
N THR A 20 -47.36 4.87 -1.18
CA THR A 20 -46.73 3.57 -0.94
C THR A 20 -45.27 3.63 -1.35
N ALA A 21 -44.35 3.61 -0.39
CA ALA A 21 -42.92 3.59 -0.66
C ALA A 21 -42.47 2.14 -0.95
N SER A 22 -42.17 1.86 -2.21
CA SER A 22 -41.49 0.63 -2.65
C SER A 22 -39.99 0.68 -2.32
N PRO A 23 -39.36 -0.45 -1.91
CA PRO A 23 -37.92 -0.48 -1.62
C PRO A 23 -37.09 -0.44 -2.92
N PRO A 24 -35.88 0.16 -2.92
CA PRO A 24 -35.06 0.26 -4.11
C PRO A 24 -34.45 -1.11 -4.47
N LYS A 25 -34.65 -1.53 -5.72
CA LYS A 25 -34.04 -2.71 -6.33
C LYS A 25 -32.51 -2.64 -6.21
N ARG A 26 -31.91 -3.60 -5.48
CA ARG A 26 -30.46 -3.87 -5.51
C ARG A 26 -30.07 -4.20 -6.96
N ARG A 27 -29.31 -3.32 -7.59
CA ARG A 27 -28.62 -3.62 -8.85
C ARG A 27 -27.39 -4.46 -8.52
N HIS A 28 -27.35 -5.70 -9.00
CA HIS A 28 -26.11 -6.48 -9.03
C HIS A 28 -25.08 -5.76 -9.91
N PRO A 29 -23.80 -5.67 -9.52
CA PRO A 29 -22.77 -5.14 -10.39
C PRO A 29 -22.51 -6.16 -11.50
N THR A 30 -22.72 -5.75 -12.74
CA THR A 30 -22.29 -6.47 -13.92
C THR A 30 -20.76 -6.56 -13.93
N HIS A 31 -20.22 -7.76 -14.14
CA HIS A 31 -18.80 -8.01 -14.41
C HIS A 31 -18.40 -7.26 -15.69
N ARG A 32 -18.00 -5.99 -15.57
CA ARG A 32 -17.40 -5.21 -16.66
C ARG A 32 -15.90 -5.05 -16.36
N ALA A 33 -15.10 -5.85 -17.07
CA ALA A 33 -13.66 -5.74 -17.30
C ALA A 33 -12.89 -4.75 -16.40
N ARG A 34 -12.47 -5.18 -15.20
CA ARG A 34 -11.64 -4.41 -14.26
C ARG A 34 -10.13 -4.61 -14.46
N ALA A 35 -9.72 -5.28 -15.54
CA ALA A 35 -8.33 -5.63 -15.82
C ALA A 35 -7.40 -4.45 -16.24
N PRO A 36 -7.84 -3.38 -16.95
CA PRO A 36 -6.89 -2.38 -17.44
C PRO A 36 -6.47 -1.34 -16.39
N LEU A 37 -7.18 -1.21 -15.26
CA LEU A 37 -6.86 -0.22 -14.23
C LEU A 37 -5.72 -0.65 -13.31
N GLN A 38 -5.58 -1.96 -13.04
CA GLN A 38 -4.47 -2.48 -12.24
C GLN A 38 -3.15 -2.40 -13.00
N HIS A 39 -3.12 -2.82 -14.27
CA HIS A 39 -1.94 -2.66 -15.13
C HIS A 39 -1.55 -1.19 -15.34
N ARG A 40 -2.52 -0.29 -15.52
CA ARG A 40 -2.24 1.15 -15.69
C ARG A 40 -1.74 1.81 -14.39
N ARG A 41 -2.23 1.37 -13.21
CA ARG A 41 -1.67 1.78 -11.91
C ARG A 41 -0.28 1.21 -11.67
N GLN A 42 -0.04 -0.06 -12.01
CA GLN A 42 1.29 -0.67 -11.93
C GLN A 42 2.29 0.02 -12.86
N GLN A 43 1.91 0.36 -14.09
CA GLN A 43 2.77 1.12 -15.02
C GLN A 43 3.08 2.53 -14.50
N GLN A 44 2.09 3.26 -13.97
CA GLN A 44 2.33 4.58 -13.40
C GLN A 44 3.23 4.53 -12.15
N GLN A 45 3.10 3.48 -11.33
CA GLN A 45 3.93 3.31 -10.13
C GLN A 45 5.36 2.81 -10.47
N GLN A 46 5.53 1.96 -11.50
CA GLN A 46 6.85 1.62 -12.04
C GLN A 46 7.57 2.84 -12.61
N GLN A 47 6.86 3.76 -13.28
CA GLN A 47 7.45 5.02 -13.74
C GLN A 47 7.86 5.95 -12.59
N GLN A 48 7.13 5.95 -11.47
CA GLN A 48 7.53 6.72 -10.27
C GLN A 48 8.74 6.11 -9.55
N GLN A 49 8.92 4.78 -9.55
CA GLN A 49 10.09 4.15 -8.96
C GLN A 49 11.35 4.24 -9.82
N GLN A 50 11.23 4.33 -11.15
CA GLN A 50 12.37 4.64 -12.03
C GLN A 50 12.93 6.06 -11.81
N GLN A 51 12.20 6.94 -11.12
CA GLN A 51 12.66 8.29 -10.74
C GLN A 51 13.34 8.34 -9.38
N GLN A 52 13.48 7.21 -8.66
CA GLN A 52 14.37 7.20 -7.48
C GLN A 52 15.82 7.39 -7.95
N PRO A 53 16.60 8.27 -7.29
CA PRO A 53 17.97 8.52 -7.70
C PRO A 53 18.76 7.22 -7.62
N ARG A 54 19.20 6.72 -8.79
CA ARG A 54 20.18 5.62 -8.84
C ARG A 54 21.36 6.06 -7.99
N ARG A 55 21.75 5.23 -7.01
CA ARG A 55 22.99 5.46 -6.24
C ARG A 55 24.11 5.76 -7.25
N PRO A 56 24.89 6.82 -7.06
CA PRO A 56 25.97 7.14 -7.99
C PRO A 56 26.90 5.93 -8.03
N ILE A 57 27.03 5.35 -9.22
CA ILE A 57 28.08 4.38 -9.49
C ILE A 57 29.37 5.12 -9.14
N SER A 58 30.03 4.68 -8.08
CA SER A 58 31.31 5.21 -7.63
C SER A 58 32.19 5.34 -8.86
N SER A 59 32.66 6.56 -9.10
CA SER A 59 33.48 6.96 -10.24
C SER A 59 34.57 5.93 -10.51
N LEU A 60 34.36 5.09 -11.53
CA LEU A 60 35.45 4.37 -12.17
C LEU A 60 36.34 5.44 -12.80
N THR A 61 37.44 5.73 -12.11
CA THR A 61 38.55 6.53 -12.63
C THR A 61 39.02 5.89 -13.93
N THR A 62 38.57 6.42 -15.07
CA THR A 62 39.18 6.15 -16.37
C THR A 62 40.57 6.77 -16.36
N GLN A 63 41.56 5.98 -15.96
CA GLN A 63 42.96 6.24 -16.27
C GLN A 63 43.11 6.27 -17.81
N PRO A 64 43.85 7.22 -18.39
CA PRO A 64 44.13 7.22 -19.83
C PRO A 64 44.96 5.99 -20.15
N ILE A 65 44.42 5.08 -20.95
CA ILE A 65 45.16 3.91 -21.44
C ILE A 65 46.31 4.45 -22.30
N PRO A 66 47.58 4.11 -22.02
CA PRO A 66 48.69 4.47 -22.89
C PRO A 66 48.43 3.83 -24.25
N HIS A 67 48.33 4.65 -25.30
CA HIS A 67 48.24 4.20 -26.69
C HIS A 67 49.57 3.54 -27.09
N ALA A 68 49.82 2.33 -26.62
CA ALA A 68 50.69 1.40 -27.31
C ALA A 68 49.99 1.07 -28.62
N THR A 69 50.65 1.32 -29.75
CA THR A 69 50.23 0.85 -31.07
C THR A 69 50.34 -0.67 -31.07
N MET A 70 49.44 -1.34 -30.36
CA MET A 70 49.31 -2.80 -30.37
C MET A 70 48.90 -3.18 -31.78
N THR A 71 49.76 -3.93 -32.47
CA THR A 71 49.43 -4.55 -33.76
C THR A 71 48.11 -5.29 -33.62
N ILE A 72 47.22 -5.18 -34.62
CA ILE A 72 45.85 -5.77 -34.59
C ILE A 72 45.88 -7.25 -34.16
N ASP A 73 46.95 -7.97 -34.50
CA ASP A 73 47.18 -9.37 -34.13
C ASP A 73 47.31 -9.63 -32.62
N ALA A 74 47.68 -8.62 -31.82
CA ALA A 74 47.76 -8.71 -30.36
C ALA A 74 46.40 -8.48 -29.67
N ILE A 75 45.46 -7.80 -30.33
CA ILE A 75 44.16 -7.40 -29.76
C ILE A 75 43.13 -8.52 -29.95
N VAL A 76 43.21 -9.25 -31.07
CA VAL A 76 42.27 -10.33 -31.38
C VAL A 76 42.67 -11.57 -30.61
N THR A 77 41.85 -12.01 -29.66
CA THR A 77 42.10 -13.22 -28.84
C THR A 77 41.48 -14.48 -29.45
N ASP A 78 40.40 -14.33 -30.23
CA ASP A 78 39.68 -15.46 -30.83
C ASP A 78 40.55 -16.19 -31.87
N PRO A 79 40.81 -17.50 -31.70
CA PRO A 79 41.61 -18.28 -32.64
C PRO A 79 41.05 -18.30 -34.06
N ALA A 80 39.74 -18.23 -34.25
CA ALA A 80 39.12 -18.22 -35.58
C ALA A 80 39.34 -16.88 -36.32
N LEU A 81 39.29 -15.76 -35.58
CA LEU A 81 39.59 -14.45 -36.13
C LEU A 81 41.09 -14.26 -36.39
N ARG A 82 41.96 -14.86 -35.57
CA ARG A 82 43.41 -14.89 -35.83
C ARG A 82 43.74 -15.64 -37.13
N SER A 83 43.15 -16.81 -37.35
CA SER A 83 43.38 -17.57 -38.58
C SER A 83 42.83 -16.85 -39.82
N PHE A 84 41.70 -16.13 -39.69
CA PHE A 84 41.18 -15.23 -40.71
C PHE A 84 42.15 -14.10 -41.05
N LEU A 85 42.69 -13.41 -40.04
CA LEU A 85 43.66 -12.32 -40.23
C LEU A 85 44.94 -12.82 -40.91
N GLN A 86 45.50 -13.94 -40.45
CA GLN A 86 46.69 -14.54 -41.06
C GLN A 86 46.45 -14.94 -42.52
N THR A 87 45.32 -15.60 -42.80
CA THR A 87 44.95 -16.00 -44.17
C THR A 87 44.72 -14.78 -45.06
N SER A 88 44.15 -13.70 -44.52
CA SER A 88 43.95 -12.44 -45.22
C SER A 88 45.27 -11.74 -45.55
N GLN A 89 46.18 -11.64 -44.58
CA GLN A 89 47.52 -11.08 -44.75
C GLN A 89 48.29 -11.86 -45.81
N HIS A 90 48.30 -13.19 -45.71
CA HIS A 90 48.97 -14.07 -46.66
C HIS A 90 48.39 -13.95 -48.08
N ALA A 91 47.06 -13.95 -48.23
CA ALA A 91 46.42 -13.73 -49.53
C ALA A 91 46.73 -12.35 -50.12
N ARG A 92 46.83 -11.31 -49.28
CA ARG A 92 47.22 -9.96 -49.69
C ARG A 92 48.67 -9.92 -50.19
N GLU A 93 49.59 -10.50 -49.44
CA GLU A 93 51.01 -10.56 -49.82
C GLU A 93 51.21 -11.32 -51.13
N GLN A 94 50.50 -12.46 -51.31
CA GLN A 94 50.51 -13.20 -52.56
C GLN A 94 49.94 -12.41 -53.73
N ALA A 95 48.84 -11.68 -53.53
CA ALA A 95 48.24 -10.85 -54.57
C ALA A 95 49.15 -9.68 -54.98
N LEU A 96 49.79 -9.02 -54.01
CA LEU A 96 50.75 -7.95 -54.26
C LEU A 96 51.99 -8.48 -54.98
N GLY A 97 52.59 -9.58 -54.52
CA GLY A 97 53.76 -10.18 -55.18
C GLY A 97 53.46 -10.72 -56.58
N LEU A 98 52.21 -11.10 -56.88
CA LEU A 98 51.76 -11.42 -58.24
C LEU A 98 51.59 -10.17 -59.10
N ALA A 99 51.03 -9.09 -58.53
CA ALA A 99 50.87 -7.82 -59.23
C ALA A 99 52.22 -7.19 -59.59
N ASP A 100 53.19 -7.22 -58.69
CA ASP A 100 54.55 -6.71 -58.90
C ASP A 100 55.26 -7.50 -60.02
N ARG A 101 55.17 -8.84 -60.00
CA ARG A 101 55.74 -9.70 -61.05
C ARG A 101 55.08 -9.51 -62.41
N LEU A 102 53.78 -9.24 -62.45
CA LEU A 102 53.06 -8.90 -63.69
C LEU A 102 53.47 -7.52 -64.22
N ALA A 103 53.74 -6.56 -63.33
CA ALA A 103 54.25 -5.24 -63.70
C ALA A 103 55.68 -5.32 -64.25
N ASP A 104 56.57 -6.09 -63.61
CA ASP A 104 57.96 -6.30 -64.04
C ASP A 104 58.08 -7.08 -65.34
N ALA A 105 57.11 -7.96 -65.64
CA ALA A 105 57.08 -8.75 -66.86
C ALA A 105 56.35 -8.07 -68.03
N ALA A 106 55.69 -6.92 -67.82
CA ALA A 106 55.04 -6.16 -68.89
C ALA A 106 55.97 -5.75 -70.06
N PRO A 107 57.26 -5.41 -69.88
CA PRO A 107 58.17 -5.09 -70.99
C PRO A 107 58.82 -6.32 -71.67
N LEU A 108 58.76 -7.53 -71.10
CA LEU A 108 59.42 -8.74 -71.60
C LEU A 108 58.42 -9.87 -71.78
N ARG A 109 58.28 -10.42 -72.99
CA ARG A 109 57.42 -11.59 -73.23
C ARG A 109 57.80 -12.74 -72.28
N LEU A 110 56.88 -13.13 -71.39
CA LEU A 110 57.09 -14.23 -70.45
C LEU A 110 57.48 -15.52 -71.17
N THR A 111 58.44 -16.23 -70.61
CA THR A 111 58.79 -17.59 -71.04
C THR A 111 57.63 -18.57 -70.75
N PRO A 112 57.55 -19.72 -71.45
CA PRO A 112 56.55 -20.75 -71.18
C PRO A 112 56.56 -21.25 -69.72
N ASP A 113 57.75 -21.40 -69.14
CA ASP A 113 57.92 -21.86 -67.76
C ASP A 113 57.40 -20.83 -66.74
N GLN A 114 57.67 -19.54 -66.96
CA GLN A 114 57.13 -18.45 -66.12
C GLN A 114 55.61 -18.39 -66.15
N ARG A 115 54.97 -18.73 -67.28
CA ARG A 115 53.49 -18.78 -67.37
C ARG A 115 52.91 -19.94 -66.57
N ILE A 116 53.60 -21.06 -66.51
CA ILE A 116 53.18 -22.23 -65.71
C ILE A 116 53.26 -21.89 -64.22
N GLU A 117 54.35 -21.27 -63.77
CA GLU A 117 54.50 -20.84 -62.37
C GLU A 117 53.46 -19.78 -61.96
N LEU A 118 53.19 -18.79 -62.82
CA LEU A 118 52.10 -17.83 -62.57
C LEU A 118 50.74 -18.52 -62.46
N SER A 119 50.45 -19.53 -63.28
CA SER A 119 49.21 -20.28 -63.19
C SER A 119 49.08 -21.04 -61.87
N LYS A 120 50.18 -21.60 -61.35
CA LYS A 120 50.20 -22.28 -60.04
C LYS A 120 49.94 -21.30 -58.90
N GLU A 121 50.62 -20.17 -58.90
CA GLU A 121 50.45 -19.13 -57.88
C GLU A 121 49.05 -18.51 -57.93
N GLN A 122 48.49 -18.30 -59.13
CA GLN A 122 47.10 -17.84 -59.29
C GLN A 122 46.09 -18.86 -58.73
N LYS A 123 46.31 -20.16 -58.94
CA LYS A 123 45.47 -21.21 -58.35
C LYS A 123 45.57 -21.18 -56.82
N LEU A 124 46.78 -21.06 -56.26
CA LEU A 124 46.99 -20.95 -54.81
C LEU A 124 46.26 -19.72 -54.23
N LEU A 125 46.37 -18.55 -54.87
CA LEU A 125 45.65 -17.35 -54.48
C LEU A 125 44.13 -17.57 -54.47
N ASN A 126 43.59 -18.18 -55.53
CA ASN A 126 42.15 -18.47 -55.62
C ASN A 126 41.67 -19.44 -54.52
N THR A 127 42.49 -20.41 -54.13
CA THR A 127 42.17 -21.30 -53.00
C THR A 127 42.16 -20.54 -51.67
N ASN A 128 43.16 -19.68 -51.42
CA ASN A 128 43.23 -18.85 -50.22
C ASN A 128 42.06 -17.85 -50.13
N LEU A 129 41.67 -17.24 -51.25
CA LEU A 129 40.48 -16.37 -51.31
C LEU A 129 39.18 -17.13 -51.02
N SER A 130 39.08 -18.39 -51.44
CA SER A 130 37.91 -19.23 -51.16
C SER A 130 37.84 -19.59 -49.68
N HIS A 131 38.98 -19.92 -49.06
CA HIS A 131 39.09 -20.13 -47.62
C HIS A 131 38.73 -18.86 -46.84
N LEU A 132 39.26 -17.70 -47.25
CA LEU A 132 38.98 -16.40 -46.63
C LEU A 132 37.48 -16.07 -46.65
N ARG A 133 36.79 -16.33 -47.76
CA ARG A 133 35.32 -16.17 -47.86
C ARG A 133 34.58 -17.09 -46.89
N GLY A 134 35.05 -18.32 -46.71
CA GLY A 134 34.48 -19.26 -45.73
C GLY A 134 34.63 -18.76 -44.30
N LEU A 135 35.84 -18.35 -43.92
CA LEU A 135 36.14 -17.80 -42.60
C LEU A 135 35.36 -16.50 -42.32
N HIS A 136 35.21 -15.62 -43.32
CA HIS A 136 34.39 -14.41 -43.19
C HIS A 136 32.92 -14.74 -42.90
N ARG A 137 32.33 -15.72 -43.60
CA ARG A 137 30.96 -16.16 -43.35
C ARG A 137 30.82 -16.74 -41.94
N ALA A 138 31.78 -17.56 -41.50
CA ALA A 138 31.79 -18.12 -40.15
C ALA A 138 31.85 -17.02 -39.07
N ALA A 139 32.71 -16.02 -39.23
CA ALA A 139 32.79 -14.88 -38.32
C ALA A 139 31.48 -14.08 -38.26
N CYS A 140 30.85 -13.82 -39.41
CA CYS A 140 29.56 -13.15 -39.49
C CYS A 140 28.42 -13.95 -38.82
N LEU A 141 28.45 -15.28 -38.91
CA LEU A 141 27.49 -16.14 -38.21
C LEU A 141 27.74 -16.11 -36.69
N GLY A 142 28.99 -16.29 -36.25
CA GLY A 142 29.32 -16.21 -34.82
C GLY A 142 28.97 -14.86 -34.19
N ALA A 143 29.15 -13.75 -34.91
CA ALA A 143 28.73 -12.43 -34.45
C ALA A 143 27.19 -12.30 -34.31
N ARG A 144 26.43 -12.98 -35.17
CA ARG A 144 24.96 -13.03 -35.07
C ARG A 144 24.53 -13.92 -33.91
N ASP A 145 25.14 -15.08 -33.75
CA ASP A 145 24.80 -16.03 -32.68
C ASP A 145 25.10 -15.44 -31.29
N THR A 146 26.24 -14.76 -31.15
CA THR A 146 26.57 -14.05 -29.90
C THR A 146 25.59 -12.90 -29.63
N LYS A 147 25.13 -12.20 -30.67
CA LYS A 147 24.11 -11.15 -30.54
C LYS A 147 22.76 -11.72 -30.11
N THR A 148 22.34 -12.87 -30.65
CA THR A 148 21.07 -13.51 -30.25
C THR A 148 21.15 -14.03 -28.83
N GLN A 149 22.21 -14.75 -28.47
CA GLN A 149 22.44 -15.26 -27.11
C GLN A 149 22.45 -14.13 -26.07
N THR A 150 23.15 -13.03 -26.35
CA THR A 150 23.17 -11.89 -25.43
C THR A 150 21.82 -11.17 -25.34
N ALA A 151 21.04 -11.12 -26.42
CA ALA A 151 19.69 -10.56 -26.39
C ALA A 151 18.72 -11.44 -25.59
N GLU A 152 18.81 -12.77 -25.72
CA GLU A 152 18.01 -13.73 -24.96
C GLU A 152 18.32 -13.66 -23.46
N ALA A 153 19.61 -13.69 -23.09
CA ALA A 153 20.02 -13.56 -21.69
C ALA A 153 19.59 -12.21 -21.10
N ARG A 154 19.65 -11.12 -21.88
CA ARG A 154 19.14 -9.81 -21.45
C ARG A 154 17.63 -9.84 -21.22
N GLN A 155 16.88 -10.45 -22.13
CA GLN A 155 15.42 -10.55 -22.01
C GLN A 155 15.03 -11.36 -20.76
N GLU A 156 15.76 -12.43 -20.44
CA GLU A 156 15.55 -13.21 -19.21
C GLU A 156 15.77 -12.34 -17.96
N VAL A 157 16.86 -11.58 -17.93
CA VAL A 157 17.14 -10.63 -16.84
C VAL A 157 16.02 -9.60 -16.68
N ASP A 158 15.51 -9.06 -17.79
CA ASP A 158 14.43 -8.07 -17.77
C ASP A 158 13.12 -8.68 -17.20
N VAL A 159 12.81 -9.95 -17.53
CA VAL A 159 11.66 -10.68 -16.97
C VAL A 159 11.82 -10.93 -15.47
N LEU A 160 13.00 -11.40 -15.04
CA LEU A 160 13.28 -11.61 -13.62
C LEU A 160 13.24 -10.30 -12.83
N HIS A 161 13.73 -9.21 -13.41
CA HIS A 161 13.66 -7.90 -12.79
C HIS A 161 12.21 -7.45 -12.58
N LEU A 162 11.33 -7.69 -13.57
CA LEU A 162 9.91 -7.39 -13.43
C LEU A 162 9.26 -8.22 -12.31
N GLN A 163 9.57 -9.51 -12.20
CA GLN A 163 9.07 -10.36 -11.13
C GLN A 163 9.53 -9.88 -9.75
N LEU A 164 10.80 -9.50 -9.63
CA LEU A 164 11.34 -8.93 -8.40
C LEU A 164 10.60 -7.65 -7.98
N GLN A 165 10.28 -6.77 -8.93
CA GLN A 165 9.50 -5.55 -8.66
C GLN A 165 8.09 -5.87 -8.15
N ASN A 166 7.45 -6.91 -8.69
CA ASN A 166 6.14 -7.36 -8.20
C ASN A 166 6.23 -7.84 -6.74
N LEU A 167 7.27 -8.62 -6.40
CA LEU A 167 7.49 -9.07 -5.02
C LEU A 167 7.75 -7.92 -4.05
N TYR A 168 8.54 -6.91 -4.44
CA TYR A 168 8.73 -5.73 -3.60
C TYR A 168 7.44 -4.95 -3.36
N TYR A 169 6.57 -4.89 -4.37
CA TYR A 169 5.26 -4.27 -4.22
C TYR A 169 4.39 -5.04 -3.22
N GLU A 170 4.31 -6.36 -3.37
CA GLU A 170 3.57 -7.23 -2.45
C GLU A 170 4.11 -7.12 -1.02
N GLN A 171 5.43 -7.17 -0.84
CA GLN A 171 6.07 -7.00 0.46
C GLN A 171 5.68 -5.66 1.11
N ARG A 172 5.81 -4.55 0.38
CA ARG A 172 5.48 -3.23 0.91
C ARG A 172 3.99 -3.09 1.24
N HIS A 173 3.13 -3.69 0.42
CA HIS A 173 1.70 -3.71 0.66
C HIS A 173 1.37 -4.45 1.96
N LEU A 174 1.88 -5.67 2.12
CA LEU A 174 1.69 -6.48 3.33
C LEU A 174 2.27 -5.81 4.57
N GLN A 175 3.46 -5.21 4.48
CA GLN A 175 4.04 -4.42 5.58
C GLN A 175 3.14 -3.25 5.98
N GLY A 176 2.53 -2.57 5.00
CA GLY A 176 1.56 -1.51 5.26
C GLY A 176 0.29 -2.00 5.95
N GLU A 177 -0.22 -3.17 5.56
CA GLU A 177 -1.38 -3.78 6.22
C GLU A 177 -1.06 -4.25 7.64
N ILE A 178 0.10 -4.88 7.85
CA ILE A 178 0.58 -5.27 9.19
C ILE A 178 0.70 -4.05 10.08
N ALA A 179 1.38 -2.99 9.62
CA ALA A 179 1.51 -1.76 10.41
C ALA A 179 0.15 -1.13 10.73
N ALA A 180 -0.81 -1.17 9.79
CA ALA A 180 -2.16 -0.68 10.04
C ALA A 180 -2.87 -1.53 11.12
N CYS A 181 -2.76 -2.85 11.07
CA CYS A 181 -3.29 -3.76 12.08
C CYS A 181 -2.63 -3.58 13.45
N GLU A 182 -1.31 -3.42 13.50
CA GLU A 182 -0.55 -3.20 14.74
C GLU A 182 -0.83 -1.83 15.36
N SER A 183 -1.06 -0.81 14.53
CA SER A 183 -1.45 0.54 14.98
C SER A 183 -2.91 0.67 15.40
N PHE A 184 -3.68 -0.42 15.35
CA PHE A 184 -5.09 -0.39 15.71
C PHE A 184 -5.24 0.00 17.18
N ASP A 185 -5.92 1.11 17.39
CA ASP A 185 -6.11 1.69 18.70
C ASP A 185 -7.23 0.96 19.46
N HIS A 186 -6.84 0.10 20.38
CA HIS A 186 -7.77 -0.70 21.16
C HIS A 186 -8.35 0.11 22.34
N GLU A 187 -9.65 0.43 22.28
CA GLU A 187 -10.32 1.24 23.31
C GLU A 187 -10.17 0.67 24.73
N TYR A 188 -10.16 -0.66 24.88
CA TYR A 188 -10.04 -1.32 26.19
C TYR A 188 -8.74 -0.97 26.93
N GLN A 189 -7.66 -0.62 26.21
CA GLN A 189 -6.37 -0.27 26.81
C GLN A 189 -6.41 1.12 27.48
N LYS A 190 -7.40 1.95 27.16
CA LYS A 190 -7.59 3.28 27.74
C LYS A 190 -8.49 3.27 28.98
N LEU A 191 -9.09 2.13 29.32
CA LEU A 191 -9.95 2.03 30.49
C LEU A 191 -9.08 2.15 31.76
N PRO A 192 -9.50 2.98 32.74
CA PRO A 192 -8.84 3.03 34.03
C PRO A 192 -9.25 1.78 34.82
N LEU A 193 -8.53 0.69 34.62
CA LEU A 193 -8.71 -0.59 35.30
C LEU A 193 -7.91 -0.61 36.61
N VAL A 194 -8.45 -1.31 37.60
CA VAL A 194 -7.73 -1.65 38.84
C VAL A 194 -6.42 -2.40 38.51
N PRO A 195 -5.29 -2.10 39.19
CA PRO A 195 -4.02 -2.80 38.99
C PRO A 195 -4.16 -4.33 39.16
N VAL A 196 -3.34 -5.10 38.46
CA VAL A 196 -3.41 -6.57 38.46
C VAL A 196 -3.29 -7.15 39.87
N GLU A 197 -2.38 -6.60 40.68
CA GLU A 197 -2.14 -7.06 42.05
C GLU A 197 -3.39 -6.92 42.93
N GLU A 198 -4.06 -5.77 42.85
CA GLU A 198 -5.30 -5.50 43.59
C GLU A 198 -6.47 -6.37 43.10
N PHE A 199 -6.55 -6.61 41.78
CA PHE A 199 -7.54 -7.50 41.21
C PHE A 199 -7.33 -8.95 41.69
N LEU A 200 -6.10 -9.48 41.62
CA LEU A 200 -5.78 -10.84 42.07
C LEU A 200 -5.92 -11.01 43.60
N ALA A 201 -5.75 -9.93 44.36
CA ALA A 201 -6.03 -9.92 45.79
C ALA A 201 -7.53 -10.03 46.12
N LYS A 202 -8.43 -9.70 45.19
CA LYS A 202 -9.88 -9.93 45.33
C LYS A 202 -10.32 -11.25 44.68
N HIS A 203 -9.70 -11.58 43.54
CA HIS A 203 -10.08 -12.70 42.68
C HIS A 203 -8.89 -13.64 42.44
N HIS A 204 -8.57 -14.43 43.47
CA HIS A 204 -7.39 -15.32 43.48
C HIS A 204 -7.44 -16.43 42.42
N GLU A 205 -8.64 -16.77 41.96
CA GLU A 205 -8.91 -17.82 40.98
C GLU A 205 -8.30 -17.56 39.60
N TYR A 206 -8.00 -16.29 39.27
CA TYR A 206 -7.40 -15.89 38.00
C TYR A 206 -5.87 -15.82 38.01
N ALA A 207 -5.21 -16.14 39.13
CA ALA A 207 -3.75 -16.02 39.26
C ALA A 207 -2.93 -16.91 38.30
N GLY A 208 -3.53 -17.98 37.78
CA GLY A 208 -2.92 -18.88 36.79
C GLY A 208 -3.50 -18.75 35.38
N SER A 209 -4.33 -17.76 35.12
CA SER A 209 -4.98 -17.56 33.82
C SER A 209 -4.04 -16.93 32.78
N ASP A 210 -4.33 -17.19 31.50
CA ASP A 210 -3.67 -16.50 30.38
C ASP A 210 -3.92 -14.98 30.42
N GLU A 211 -2.99 -14.17 29.90
CA GLU A 211 -3.03 -12.72 29.98
C GLU A 211 -4.33 -12.14 29.39
N ASN A 212 -4.79 -12.69 28.26
CA ASN A 212 -6.03 -12.25 27.62
C ASN A 212 -7.26 -12.62 28.46
N ALA A 213 -7.29 -13.83 29.03
CA ALA A 213 -8.36 -14.25 29.92
C ALA A 213 -8.41 -13.40 31.20
N LEU A 214 -7.25 -13.07 31.76
CA LEU A 214 -7.11 -12.17 32.91
C LEU A 214 -7.59 -10.75 32.57
N MET A 215 -7.26 -10.22 31.39
CA MET A 215 -7.74 -8.91 30.94
C MET A 215 -9.26 -8.87 30.79
N ILE A 216 -9.86 -9.91 30.21
CA ILE A 216 -11.33 -10.01 30.08
C ILE A 216 -12.00 -10.02 31.46
N ALA A 217 -11.52 -10.87 32.38
CA ALA A 217 -12.05 -10.94 33.73
C ALA A 217 -11.95 -9.59 34.47
N ARG A 218 -10.82 -8.88 34.32
CA ARG A 218 -10.64 -7.53 34.88
C ARG A 218 -11.61 -6.51 34.33
N ILE A 219 -11.90 -6.54 33.03
CA ILE A 219 -12.87 -5.64 32.41
C ILE A 219 -14.29 -5.95 32.88
N GLU A 220 -14.64 -7.22 33.04
CA GLU A 220 -15.95 -7.65 33.53
C GLU A 220 -16.19 -7.24 34.99
N ASP A 221 -15.17 -7.37 35.86
CA ASP A 221 -15.23 -6.94 37.25
C ASP A 221 -15.42 -5.42 37.38
N GLU A 222 -14.62 -4.62 36.65
CA GLU A 222 -14.77 -3.16 36.63
C GLU A 222 -16.16 -2.75 36.11
N ARG A 223 -16.67 -3.45 35.08
CA ARG A 223 -18.02 -3.21 34.57
C ARG A 223 -19.07 -3.48 35.64
N ALA A 224 -18.99 -4.61 36.35
CA ALA A 224 -19.92 -4.97 37.41
C ALA A 224 -19.88 -3.97 38.57
N GLU A 225 -18.68 -3.52 38.96
CA GLU A 225 -18.49 -2.50 39.99
C GLU A 225 -19.13 -1.17 39.59
N ARG A 226 -18.90 -0.69 38.37
CA ARG A 226 -19.51 0.55 37.87
C ARG A 226 -21.03 0.47 37.74
N GLU A 227 -21.57 -0.66 37.28
CA GLU A 227 -23.01 -0.87 37.24
C GLU A 227 -23.62 -0.82 38.64
N GLY A 228 -22.97 -1.43 39.63
CA GLY A 228 -23.38 -1.36 41.03
C GLY A 228 -23.35 0.06 41.59
N LEU A 229 -22.28 0.82 41.34
CA LEU A 229 -22.15 2.21 41.78
C LEU A 229 -23.20 3.12 41.15
N GLU A 230 -23.50 2.95 39.86
CA GLU A 230 -24.54 3.74 39.18
C GLU A 230 -25.95 3.39 39.71
N GLN A 231 -26.24 2.12 40.02
CA GLN A 231 -27.49 1.73 40.67
C GLN A 231 -27.64 2.39 42.05
N GLN A 232 -26.60 2.32 42.89
CA GLN A 232 -26.60 2.97 44.21
C GLN A 232 -26.77 4.49 44.09
N ARG A 233 -26.10 5.11 43.12
CA ARG A 233 -26.25 6.54 42.82
C ARG A 233 -27.70 6.87 42.48
N GLN A 234 -28.35 6.08 41.62
CA GLN A 234 -29.74 6.29 41.24
C GLN A 234 -30.71 6.12 42.41
N GLU A 235 -30.49 5.12 43.28
CA GLU A 235 -31.27 4.93 44.50
C GLU A 235 -31.12 6.09 45.47
N LEU A 236 -29.90 6.55 45.71
CA LEU A 236 -29.62 7.72 46.55
C LEU A 236 -30.23 9.00 45.98
N LEU A 237 -30.21 9.18 44.65
CA LEU A 237 -30.87 10.31 43.99
C LEU A 237 -32.38 10.28 44.19
N LYS A 238 -33.03 9.12 44.03
CA LYS A 238 -34.46 8.94 44.30
C LYS A 238 -34.79 9.25 45.76
N ARG A 239 -34.00 8.75 46.71
CA ARG A 239 -34.17 9.01 48.14
C ARG A 239 -34.00 10.49 48.47
N LYS A 240 -33.01 11.16 47.88
CA LYS A 240 -32.79 12.60 48.01
C LYS A 240 -34.00 13.38 47.50
N GLN A 241 -34.52 13.07 46.32
CA GLN A 241 -35.71 13.73 45.76
C GLN A 241 -36.94 13.54 46.66
N LYS A 242 -37.14 12.33 47.18
CA LYS A 242 -38.22 12.04 48.14
C LYS A 242 -38.12 12.90 49.41
N LEU A 243 -36.93 12.97 50.01
CA LEU A 243 -36.69 13.80 51.20
C LEU A 243 -36.86 15.30 50.94
N ILE A 244 -36.48 15.78 49.74
CA ILE A 244 -36.71 17.17 49.35
C ILE A 244 -38.21 17.45 49.26
N ALA A 245 -38.99 16.57 48.63
CA ALA A 245 -40.44 16.70 48.54
C ALA A 245 -41.12 16.67 49.92
N GLU A 246 -40.70 15.75 50.79
CA GLU A 246 -41.20 15.66 52.18
C GLU A 246 -40.88 16.92 52.99
N ASN A 247 -39.66 17.45 52.91
CA ASN A 247 -39.29 18.70 53.58
C ASN A 247 -40.07 19.90 53.02
N LYS A 248 -40.26 19.98 51.70
CA LYS A 248 -41.08 21.03 51.08
C LYS A 248 -42.51 20.98 51.60
N LYS A 249 -43.13 19.80 51.64
CA LYS A 249 -44.47 19.60 52.18
C LYS A 249 -44.56 20.00 53.64
N ARG A 250 -43.63 19.55 54.50
CA ARG A 250 -43.61 19.94 55.91
C ARG A 250 -43.45 21.44 56.11
N ARG A 251 -42.67 22.11 55.26
CA ARG A 251 -42.53 23.57 55.30
C ARG A 251 -43.83 24.28 54.91
N GLU A 252 -44.54 23.77 53.91
CA GLU A 252 -45.86 24.27 53.51
C GLU A 252 -46.90 24.04 54.63
N ASP A 253 -46.89 22.86 55.26
CA ASP A 253 -47.77 22.53 56.39
C ASP A 253 -47.51 23.45 57.60
N LEU A 254 -46.24 23.74 57.92
CA LEU A 254 -45.88 24.70 58.98
C LEU A 254 -46.31 26.12 58.63
N ALA A 255 -46.12 26.57 57.40
CA ALA A 255 -46.59 27.89 56.96
C ALA A 255 -48.12 28.02 57.04
N ASN A 256 -48.85 26.94 56.75
CA ASN A 256 -50.31 26.91 56.92
C ASN A 256 -50.70 26.98 58.40
N LEU A 257 -50.00 26.26 59.28
CA LEU A 257 -50.23 26.32 60.73
C LEU A 257 -49.97 27.73 61.29
N ASP A 258 -48.90 28.39 60.85
CA ASP A 258 -48.59 29.77 61.24
C ASP A 258 -49.75 30.72 60.84
N ASN A 259 -50.27 30.59 59.62
CA ASN A 259 -51.44 31.36 59.17
C ASN A 259 -52.70 31.08 60.00
N ASP A 260 -52.92 29.82 60.40
CA ASP A 260 -54.09 29.45 61.20
C ASP A 260 -53.97 29.91 62.67
N LEU A 261 -52.75 29.91 63.22
CA LEU A 261 -52.47 30.50 64.53
C LEU A 261 -52.69 32.02 64.52
N GLU A 262 -52.27 32.72 63.47
CA GLU A 262 -52.52 34.15 63.32
C GLU A 262 -54.03 34.46 63.31
N LYS A 263 -54.82 33.70 62.53
CA LYS A 263 -56.28 33.79 62.54
C LYS A 263 -56.89 33.47 63.91
N PHE A 264 -56.38 32.46 64.62
CA PHE A 264 -56.87 32.11 65.95
C PHE A 264 -56.59 33.21 66.97
N ILE A 265 -55.39 33.77 66.97
CA ILE A 265 -55.01 34.92 67.80
C ILE A 265 -55.96 36.09 67.51
N ASP A 266 -56.18 36.41 66.23
CA ASP A 266 -57.10 37.47 65.81
C ASP A 266 -58.54 37.23 66.29
N ALA A 267 -59.02 35.99 66.20
CA ALA A 267 -60.34 35.61 66.68
C ALA A 267 -60.46 35.61 68.22
N ALA A 268 -59.36 35.41 68.96
CA ALA A 268 -59.32 35.43 70.42
C ALA A 268 -59.19 36.85 71.02
N LYS A 269 -58.65 37.82 70.26
CA LYS A 269 -58.51 39.24 70.69
C LYS A 269 -59.79 39.85 71.29
N PRO A 270 -61.02 39.64 70.74
CA PRO A 270 -62.25 40.16 71.33
C PRO A 270 -62.55 39.61 72.74
N ILE A 271 -62.22 38.33 72.99
CA ILE A 271 -62.43 37.66 74.28
C ILE A 271 -61.43 38.19 75.31
N GLN A 272 -60.15 38.37 74.93
CA GLN A 272 -59.17 39.03 75.79
C GLN A 272 -59.63 40.43 76.21
N LYS A 273 -60.14 41.24 75.27
CA LYS A 273 -60.70 42.57 75.56
C LYS A 273 -61.89 42.54 76.53
N THR A 274 -62.61 41.43 76.67
CA THR A 274 -63.67 41.30 77.66
C THR A 274 -63.15 40.99 79.06
N PHE A 275 -62.05 40.23 79.19
CA PHE A 275 -61.44 39.91 80.48
C PHE A 275 -60.47 40.99 80.99
N GLU A 276 -59.84 41.77 80.10
CA GLU A 276 -59.04 42.95 80.45
C GLU A 276 -59.88 44.10 81.04
N LYS A 277 -61.21 44.09 80.81
CA LYS A 277 -62.15 45.06 81.37
C LYS A 277 -62.68 44.68 82.76
N VAL A 278 -62.26 43.52 83.31
CA VAL A 278 -62.76 42.96 84.59
C VAL A 278 -61.71 43.05 85.71
N VAL A 279 -60.66 43.86 85.53
CA VAL A 279 -59.77 44.35 86.60
C VAL A 279 -59.91 45.87 86.65
#